data_AF-A0A3R7WF88-F1
#
_entry.id   AF-A0A3R7WF88-F1
#
_cell.length_a   1.000
_cell.length_b   1.000
_cell.length_c   1.000
_cell.angle_alpha   90.00
_cell.angle_beta   90.00
_cell.angle_gamma   90.00
#
_symmetry.space_group_name_H-M   'P 1'
#
loop_
_entity.id
_entity.type
_entity.pdbx_description
1 polymer ?
#
loop_
_entity_poly.entity_id
_entity_poly.type
_entity_poly.pdbx_seq_one_letter_code
_entity_poly.pdbx_strand_id
1 'polypeptide(L)'
;RHLPRVCRSLLLARWRYFPLGLRECHPFVASLVKELAEHAEYEQLIARPDAKSVVYFTAAWCGPCKMISPIYANLSNKNEDISFVKVDVDELDHTAHVAGVRSMPTFQFYANGKLQQSLGVR
;
A
#
# COMPACT_ATOMS: atom_id res chain seq x y z
N ARG A 1 19.64 2.69 50.11
CA ARG A 1 19.02 4.02 50.36
C ARG A 1 19.19 4.79 49.06
N HIS A 2 18.22 5.05 48.21
CA HIS A 2 16.82 5.43 48.37
C HIS A 2 16.14 5.17 47.00
N LEU A 3 14.94 4.60 46.96
CA LEU A 3 14.07 4.59 45.77
C LEU A 3 13.14 5.82 45.80
N PRO A 4 12.61 6.25 44.63
CA PRO A 4 11.15 6.23 44.46
C PRO A 4 10.74 5.56 43.12
N ARG A 5 9.87 4.53 43.13
CA ARG A 5 8.38 4.53 42.96
C ARG A 5 7.96 4.73 41.48
N VAL A 6 7.29 3.81 40.76
CA VAL A 6 6.61 2.55 41.10
C VAL A 6 6.61 1.63 39.87
N CYS A 7 7.09 0.42 40.06
CA CYS A 7 6.67 -0.78 39.35
C CYS A 7 5.82 -1.58 40.33
N ARG A 8 4.59 -1.94 39.98
CA ARG A 8 3.77 -3.05 40.53
C ARG A 8 2.45 -3.07 39.75
N SER A 9 2.01 -4.15 39.12
CA SER A 9 2.17 -5.55 39.53
C SER A 9 2.31 -6.47 38.32
N LEU A 10 3.36 -7.29 38.38
CA LEU A 10 3.35 -8.66 37.87
C LEU A 10 2.16 -9.43 38.45
N LEU A 11 1.46 -10.22 37.64
CA LEU A 11 0.91 -11.51 38.06
C LEU A 11 0.84 -12.45 36.84
N LEU A 12 1.96 -13.16 36.65
CA LEU A 12 2.03 -14.58 36.29
C LEU A 12 1.32 -15.06 35.01
N ALA A 13 2.05 -15.06 33.90
CA ALA A 13 1.99 -16.15 32.93
C ALA A 13 3.30 -16.28 32.13
N ARG A 14 4.31 -16.84 32.81
CA ARG A 14 5.19 -17.91 32.30
C ARG A 14 5.33 -18.01 30.77
N TRP A 15 6.11 -17.12 30.16
CA TRP A 15 6.77 -17.41 28.89
C TRP A 15 8.28 -17.52 29.14
N ARG A 16 8.69 -18.79 29.21
CA ARG A 16 10.06 -19.27 29.20
C ARG A 16 10.82 -18.58 28.07
N TYR A 17 11.99 -18.03 28.42
CA TYR A 17 13.21 -18.01 27.61
C TYR A 17 13.06 -18.36 26.12
N PHE A 18 13.19 -17.35 25.26
CA PHE A 18 13.80 -17.53 23.94
C PHE A 18 14.93 -16.51 23.82
N PRO A 19 16.20 -16.92 24.03
CA PRO A 19 17.32 -16.01 23.91
C PRO A 19 17.74 -15.87 22.44
N LEU A 20 18.21 -14.66 22.11
CA LEU A 20 19.08 -14.34 20.97
C LEU A 20 18.50 -14.50 19.56
N GLY A 21 18.02 -13.38 19.03
CA GLY A 21 17.82 -13.19 17.61
C GLY A 21 17.14 -11.87 17.35
N LEU A 22 17.91 -10.79 17.26
CA LEU A 22 17.48 -9.51 16.72
C LEU A 22 16.79 -9.76 15.38
N ARG A 23 15.45 -9.80 15.38
CA ARG A 23 14.67 -9.41 14.22
C ARG A 23 14.04 -8.10 14.62
N GLU A 24 14.65 -7.06 14.09
CA GLU A 24 14.13 -5.72 14.02
C GLU A 24 12.61 -5.80 13.85
N CYS A 25 11.86 -5.10 14.70
CA CYS A 25 10.47 -4.81 14.41
C CYS A 25 10.47 -4.06 13.07
N HIS A 26 10.34 -4.80 11.97
CA HIS A 26 10.09 -4.20 10.67
C HIS A 26 8.88 -3.30 10.89
N PRO A 27 8.94 -2.02 10.48
CA PRO A 27 7.77 -1.18 10.57
C PRO A 27 6.72 -1.89 9.71
N PHE A 28 5.73 -2.48 10.36
CA PHE A 28 4.49 -2.83 9.70
C PHE A 28 3.85 -1.48 9.39
N VAL A 29 4.28 -0.90 8.26
CA VAL A 29 3.84 0.42 7.81
C VAL A 29 2.34 0.28 7.62
N ALA A 30 1.55 0.87 8.53
CA ALA A 30 0.15 1.13 8.28
C ALA A 30 0.11 1.96 6.99
N SER A 31 -0.33 1.34 5.90
CA SER A 31 -0.32 1.96 4.57
C SER A 31 -1.74 2.39 4.25
N LEU A 32 -1.91 3.64 3.83
CA LEU A 32 -3.19 4.20 3.37
C LEU A 32 -3.55 3.75 1.94
N VAL A 33 -2.91 2.69 1.44
CA VAL A 33 -3.12 2.17 0.10
C VAL A 33 -4.35 1.30 0.09
N LYS A 34 -5.36 1.67 -0.71
CA LYS A 34 -6.55 0.85 -0.92
C LYS A 34 -6.27 -0.24 -1.96
N GLU A 35 -6.65 -1.48 -1.68
CA GLU A 35 -6.71 -2.55 -2.67
C GLU A 35 -8.09 -2.58 -3.32
N LEU A 36 -8.17 -2.63 -4.66
CA LEU A 36 -9.45 -2.80 -5.34
C LEU A 36 -9.70 -4.27 -5.61
N ALA A 37 -10.93 -4.70 -5.31
CA ALA A 37 -11.44 -6.03 -5.63
C ALA A 37 -12.41 -6.01 -6.82
N GLU A 38 -13.04 -4.86 -7.12
CA GLU A 38 -14.07 -4.75 -8.14
C GLU A 38 -13.82 -3.61 -9.15
N HIS A 39 -14.26 -3.82 -10.39
CA HIS A 39 -14.17 -2.83 -11.47
C HIS A 39 -14.99 -1.56 -11.17
N ALA A 40 -16.16 -1.70 -10.55
CA ALA A 40 -17.04 -0.58 -10.23
C ALA A 40 -16.35 0.42 -9.27
N GLU A 41 -15.54 -0.07 -8.32
CA GLU A 41 -14.79 0.80 -7.41
C GLU A 41 -13.73 1.62 -8.14
N TYR A 42 -13.09 1.04 -9.15
CA TYR A 42 -12.15 1.73 -10.01
C TYR A 42 -12.82 2.87 -10.79
N GLU A 43 -13.96 2.60 -11.42
CA GLU A 43 -14.73 3.62 -12.15
C GLU A 43 -15.18 4.76 -11.23
N GLN A 44 -15.66 4.43 -10.03
CA GLN A 44 -16.06 5.44 -9.04
C GLN A 44 -14.89 6.29 -8.55
N LEU A 45 -13.70 5.71 -8.42
CA LEU A 45 -12.50 6.45 -8.01
C LEU A 45 -12.08 7.44 -9.08
N ILE A 46 -12.02 7.01 -10.34
CA ILE A 46 -11.61 7.89 -11.44
C ILE A 46 -12.67 8.94 -11.75
N ALA A 47 -13.97 8.65 -11.57
CA ALA A 47 -15.06 9.55 -11.95
C ALA A 47 -15.27 10.73 -10.97
N ARG A 48 -14.63 10.72 -9.79
CA ARG A 48 -14.80 11.79 -8.80
C ARG A 48 -14.24 13.12 -9.32
N PRO A 49 -15.08 14.15 -9.50
CA PRO A 49 -14.59 15.50 -9.77
C PRO A 49 -13.81 15.99 -8.54
N ASP A 50 -12.74 16.76 -8.76
CA ASP A 50 -11.86 17.35 -7.74
C ASP A 50 -11.00 16.37 -6.91
N ALA A 51 -11.10 15.06 -7.14
CA ALA A 51 -10.22 14.07 -6.51
C ALA A 51 -8.96 13.80 -7.34
N LYS A 52 -7.83 13.64 -6.66
CA LYS A 52 -6.58 13.13 -7.23
C LYS A 52 -6.39 11.69 -6.80
N SER A 53 -6.01 10.82 -7.73
CA SER A 53 -5.81 9.40 -7.44
C SER A 53 -4.61 8.86 -8.20
N VAL A 54 -3.83 8.01 -7.55
CA VAL A 54 -2.75 7.26 -8.19
C VAL A 54 -3.14 5.80 -8.14
N VAL A 55 -3.26 5.17 -9.32
CA VAL A 55 -3.53 3.74 -9.46
C VAL A 55 -2.24 3.02 -9.79
N TYR A 56 -1.87 2.06 -8.95
CA TYR A 56 -0.71 1.19 -9.11
C TYR A 56 -1.16 -0.19 -9.58
N PHE A 57 -0.82 -0.53 -10.82
CA PHE A 57 -1.04 -1.85 -11.38
C PHE A 57 0.15 -2.77 -11.06
N THR A 58 -0.12 -3.83 -10.31
CA THR A 58 0.86 -4.78 -9.79
C THR A 58 0.46 -6.22 -10.12
N ALA A 59 1.38 -7.16 -9.89
CA ALA A 59 1.11 -8.59 -9.93
C ALA A 59 1.95 -9.32 -8.87
N ALA A 60 1.45 -10.43 -8.33
CA ALA A 60 2.16 -11.22 -7.32
C ALA A 60 3.49 -11.81 -7.84
N TRP A 61 3.55 -12.13 -9.13
CA TRP A 61 4.71 -12.70 -9.82
C TRP A 61 5.73 -11.63 -10.28
N CYS A 62 5.39 -10.34 -10.20
CA CYS A 62 6.25 -9.26 -10.62
C CYS A 62 7.34 -8.97 -9.57
N GLY A 63 8.58 -9.35 -9.88
CA GLY A 63 9.75 -9.08 -9.02
C GLY A 63 9.96 -7.58 -8.72
N PRO A 64 10.03 -6.69 -9.73
CA PRO A 64 10.18 -5.25 -9.51
C PRO A 64 9.07 -4.62 -8.68
N CYS A 65 7.84 -5.14 -8.80
CA CYS A 65 6.68 -4.68 -8.06
C CYS A 65 6.87 -4.86 -6.54
N LYS A 66 7.51 -5.95 -6.11
CA LYS A 66 7.81 -6.19 -4.68
C LYS A 66 8.76 -5.15 -4.10
N MET A 67 9.68 -4.61 -4.91
CA MET A 67 10.61 -3.57 -4.48
C MET A 67 9.95 -2.20 -4.35
N ILE A 68 9.01 -1.87 -5.25
CA ILE A 68 8.35 -0.55 -5.25
C ILE A 68 7.18 -0.47 -4.26
N SER A 69 6.52 -1.58 -3.94
CA SER A 69 5.40 -1.63 -2.97
C SER A 69 5.65 -0.90 -1.65
N PRO A 70 6.78 -1.08 -0.92
CA PRO A 70 7.03 -0.34 0.31
C PRO A 70 7.25 1.17 0.08
N ILE A 71 7.80 1.55 -1.07
CA ILE A 71 8.00 2.96 -1.44
C ILE A 71 6.63 3.61 -1.73
N TYR A 72 5.77 2.91 -2.47
CA TYR A 72 4.42 3.34 -2.77
C TYR A 72 3.57 3.53 -1.49
N ALA A 73 3.67 2.60 -0.54
CA ALA A 73 3.05 2.72 0.78
C ALA A 73 3.60 3.91 1.59
N ASN A 74 4.89 4.23 1.48
CA ASN A 74 5.45 5.41 2.14
C ASN A 74 4.93 6.70 1.49
N LEU A 75 4.79 6.73 0.16
CA LEU A 75 4.23 7.86 -0.57
C LEU A 75 2.77 8.12 -0.20
N SER A 76 1.96 7.07 0.00
CA SER A 76 0.58 7.24 0.46
C SER A 76 0.48 7.91 1.82
N ASN A 77 1.41 7.62 2.71
CA ASN A 77 1.43 8.20 4.05
C ASN A 77 1.91 9.65 4.08
N LYS A 78 2.62 10.10 3.04
CA LYS A 78 3.10 11.48 2.91
C LYS A 78 2.11 12.41 2.21
N ASN A 79 1.19 11.86 1.43
CA ASN A 79 0.28 12.62 0.58
C ASN A 79 -1.16 12.17 0.86
N GLU A 80 -1.71 12.67 1.96
CA GLU A 80 -3.10 12.36 2.38
C GLU A 80 -4.16 13.01 1.47
N ASP A 81 -3.77 14.00 0.65
CA ASP A 81 -4.62 14.66 -0.32
C ASP A 81 -4.85 13.84 -1.61
N ILE A 82 -4.07 12.77 -1.81
CA ILE A 82 -4.12 11.92 -2.98
C ILE A 82 -4.56 10.52 -2.55
N SER A 83 -5.54 9.95 -3.25
CA SER A 83 -5.94 8.56 -3.02
C SER A 83 -4.95 7.60 -3.69
N PHE A 84 -4.26 6.78 -2.89
CA PHE A 84 -3.36 5.74 -3.38
C PHE A 84 -4.09 4.41 -3.43
N VAL A 85 -4.04 3.76 -4.59
CA VAL A 85 -4.83 2.58 -4.88
C VAL A 85 -3.96 1.57 -5.61
N LYS A 86 -4.01 0.30 -5.20
CA LYS A 86 -3.38 -0.80 -5.92
C LYS A 86 -4.44 -1.69 -6.58
N VAL A 87 -4.11 -2.14 -7.79
CA VAL A 87 -4.90 -3.05 -8.60
C VAL A 87 -4.00 -4.21 -8.97
N ASP A 88 -4.37 -5.42 -8.54
CA ASP A 88 -3.72 -6.62 -9.04
C ASP A 88 -4.29 -6.96 -10.42
N VAL A 89 -3.42 -7.11 -11.42
CA VAL A 89 -3.84 -7.41 -12.79
C VAL A 89 -4.35 -8.83 -12.96
N ASP A 90 -3.96 -9.76 -12.08
CA ASP A 90 -4.46 -11.14 -12.12
C ASP A 90 -5.89 -11.22 -11.55
N GLU A 91 -6.23 -10.39 -10.56
CA GLU A 91 -7.57 -10.31 -9.96
C GLU A 91 -8.54 -9.44 -10.82
N LEU A 92 -8.03 -8.35 -11.40
CA LEU A 92 -8.79 -7.36 -12.16
C LEU A 92 -8.28 -7.18 -13.58
N ASP A 93 -8.14 -8.30 -14.30
CA ASP A 93 -7.67 -8.38 -15.68
C ASP A 93 -8.45 -7.43 -16.62
N HIS A 94 -9.79 -7.45 -16.55
CA HIS A 94 -10.62 -6.56 -17.36
C HIS A 94 -10.29 -5.08 -17.13
N THR A 95 -10.12 -4.66 -15.87
CA THR A 95 -9.78 -3.29 -15.51
C THR A 95 -8.40 -2.90 -16.06
N ALA A 96 -7.42 -3.78 -15.94
CA ALA A 96 -6.07 -3.56 -16.46
C ALA A 96 -6.08 -3.40 -18.00
N HIS A 97 -6.88 -4.22 -18.70
CA HIS A 97 -7.06 -4.12 -20.14
C HIS A 97 -7.72 -2.80 -20.58
N VAL A 98 -8.81 -2.39 -19.92
CA VAL A 98 -9.49 -1.12 -20.22
C VAL A 98 -8.58 0.07 -19.93
N ALA A 99 -7.77 -0.02 -18.87
CA ALA A 99 -6.76 0.99 -18.53
C ALA A 99 -5.53 0.96 -19.46
N GLY A 100 -5.44 0.02 -20.40
CA GLY A 100 -4.35 -0.07 -21.38
C GLY A 100 -3.01 -0.49 -20.78
N VAL A 101 -3.01 -1.18 -19.64
CA VAL A 101 -1.80 -1.65 -18.95
C VAL A 101 -1.24 -2.86 -19.70
N ARG A 102 0.07 -2.85 -19.99
CA ARG A 102 0.76 -3.92 -20.73
C ARG A 102 1.93 -4.53 -19.98
N SER A 103 2.48 -3.80 -19.02
CA SER A 103 3.64 -4.21 -18.23
C SER A 103 3.46 -3.73 -16.79
N MET A 104 3.99 -4.49 -15.85
CA MET A 104 4.00 -4.14 -14.43
C MET A 104 5.44 -3.91 -13.98
N PRO A 105 5.69 -2.92 -13.10
CA PRO A 105 4.71 -2.00 -12.52
C PRO A 105 4.28 -0.90 -13.50
N THR A 106 3.00 -0.53 -13.45
CA THR A 106 2.48 0.68 -14.13
C THR A 106 1.74 1.55 -13.12
N PHE A 107 1.95 2.86 -13.20
CA PHE A 107 1.32 3.88 -12.37
C PHE A 107 0.52 4.82 -13.25
N GLN A 108 -0.75 5.02 -12.93
CA GLN A 108 -1.61 5.96 -13.62
C GLN A 108 -2.11 7.03 -12.66
N PHE A 109 -1.89 8.30 -13.01
CA PHE A 109 -2.33 9.44 -12.23
C PHE A 109 -3.62 10.02 -12.84
N TYR A 110 -4.66 10.08 -12.01
CA TYR A 110 -5.96 10.61 -12.32
C TYR A 110 -6.18 11.91 -11.56
N ALA A 111 -6.70 12.92 -12.25
CA ALA A 111 -7.18 14.15 -11.65
C ALA A 111 -8.39 14.66 -12.42
N ASN A 112 -9.42 15.12 -11.71
CA ASN A 112 -10.63 15.71 -12.28
C ASN A 112 -11.32 14.79 -13.31
N GLY A 113 -11.48 13.50 -13.02
CA GLY A 113 -12.16 12.60 -13.96
C GLY A 113 -11.28 12.08 -15.11
N LYS A 114 -10.01 12.49 -15.21
CA LYS A 114 -9.17 12.26 -16.40
C LYS A 114 -7.81 11.71 -16.05
N LEU A 115 -7.32 10.80 -16.90
CA LEU A 115 -5.95 10.32 -16.87
C LEU A 115 -5.02 11.47 -17.28
N GLN A 116 -4.16 11.89 -16.35
CA GLN A 116 -3.18 12.95 -16.57
C GLN A 116 -1.85 12.39 -17.06
N GLN A 117 -1.40 11.30 -16.43
CA GLN A 117 -0.10 10.70 -16.74
C GLN A 117 -0.13 9.19 -16.49
N SER A 118 0.52 8.45 -17.37
CA SER A 118 0.79 7.01 -17.19
C SER A 118 2.28 6.77 -17.25
N LEU A 119 2.83 6.12 -16.22
CA LEU A 119 4.23 5.75 -16.09
C LEU A 119 4.33 4.24 -16.01
N GLY A 120 4.93 3.61 -17.00
CA GLY A 120 5.21 2.17 -17.01
C GLY A 120 6.65 1.93 -17.46
N VAL A 121 7.16 0.74 -17.14
CA VAL A 121 8.47 0.29 -17.64
C VAL A 121 8.29 -0.06 -19.12
N ARG A 122 8.94 0.70 -20.01
CA ARG A 122 9.07 0.40 -21.44
C ARG A 122 10.42 -0.24 -21.73
#